data_AF-A0A2S8ZJE4-F1
#
_entry.id   AF-A0A2S8ZJE4-F1
#
_cell.length_a   1.000
_cell.length_b   1.000
_cell.length_c   1.000
_cell.angle_alpha   90.00
_cell.angle_beta   90.00
_cell.angle_gamma   90.00
#
_symmetry.space_group_name_H-M   'P 1'
#
loop_
_entity.id
_entity.type
_entity.pdbx_description
1 polymer ?
#
loop_
_entity_poly.entity_id
_entity_poly.type
_entity_poly.pdbx_seq_one_letter_code
_entity_poly.pdbx_strand_id
1 'polypeptide(L)' 'MITPDNRKQFERHIHILAESIEQGTFKSLPDHKIIMSLLKTKKLPNKRVNFITVDERSRSLANSLANFDRPEFKNSRDAR' A
#
# COMPACT_ATOMS: atom_id res chain seq x y z
N MET A 1 4.57 5.85 -12.62
CA MET A 1 4.27 5.45 -11.23
C MET A 1 5.15 6.27 -10.32
N ILE A 2 4.61 6.95 -9.31
CA ILE A 2 5.43 7.72 -8.38
C ILE A 2 5.90 6.79 -7.28
N THR A 3 7.21 6.74 -7.13
CA THR A 3 7.91 5.93 -6.14
C THR A 3 8.12 6.79 -4.89
N PRO A 4 8.01 6.24 -3.67
CA PRO A 4 8.19 7.03 -2.46
C PRO A 4 9.65 7.48 -2.31
N ASP A 5 9.87 8.80 -2.26
CA ASP A 5 11.21 9.39 -2.12
C ASP A 5 11.70 9.45 -0.66
N ASN A 6 10.77 9.29 0.29
CA ASN A 6 11.09 9.33 1.71
C ASN A 6 10.41 8.22 2.51
N ARG A 7 10.97 7.95 3.69
CA ARG A 7 10.49 6.94 4.65
C ARG A 7 9.00 7.10 4.96
N LYS A 8 8.55 8.34 5.18
CA LYS A 8 7.16 8.65 5.54
C LYS A 8 6.19 8.29 4.40
N GLN A 9 6.56 8.58 3.16
CA GLN A 9 5.77 8.23 1.97
C GLN A 9 5.70 6.72 1.79
N PHE A 10 6.82 6.03 1.97
CA PHE A 10 6.83 4.56 1.92
C PHE A 10 5.87 3.95 2.95
N GLU A 11 5.98 4.37 4.21
CA GLU A 11 5.12 3.86 5.30
C GLU A 11 3.65 4.19 5.02
N ARG A 12 3.35 5.39 4.48
CA ARG A 12 1.99 5.77 4.04
C ARG A 12 1.46 4.83 2.94
N HIS A 13 2.24 4.53 1.91
CA HIS A 13 1.79 3.67 0.80
C HIS A 13 1.43 2.27 1.29
N ILE A 14 2.25 1.70 2.19
CA ILE A 14 1.97 0.39 2.79
C ILE A 14 0.73 0.45 3.69
N HIS A 15 0.52 1.56 4.42
CA HIS A 15 -0.69 1.75 5.22
C HIS A 15 -1.95 1.78 4.36
N ILE A 16 -1.94 2.56 3.26
CA ILE A 16 -3.06 2.63 2.30
C ILE A 16 -3.38 1.24 1.75
N LEU A 17 -2.35 0.46 1.40
CA LEU A 17 -2.54 -0.91 0.93
C LEU A 17 -3.18 -1.79 2.00
N ALA A 18 -2.71 -1.74 3.24
CA ALA A 18 -3.28 -2.50 4.34
C ALA A 18 -4.75 -2.12 4.61
N GLU A 19 -5.05 -0.82 4.71
CA GLU A 19 -6.41 -0.30 4.88
C GLU A 19 -7.34 -0.73 3.74
N SER A 20 -6.87 -0.67 2.50
CA SER A 20 -7.65 -1.09 1.32
C SER A 20 -7.97 -2.59 1.34
N ILE A 21 -7.07 -3.41 1.89
CA ILE A 21 -7.29 -4.85 2.07
C ILE A 21 -8.31 -5.09 3.18
N GLU A 22 -8.14 -4.43 4.32
CA GLU A 22 -9.06 -4.55 5.48
C GLU A 22 -10.48 -4.09 5.15
N GLN A 23 -10.61 -2.99 4.40
CA GLN A 23 -11.90 -2.44 3.95
C GLN A 23 -12.51 -3.22 2.78
N GLY A 24 -11.77 -4.17 2.18
CA GLY A 24 -12.25 -4.92 1.02
C GLY A 24 -12.50 -4.06 -0.22
N THR A 25 -11.81 -2.93 -0.39
CA THR A 25 -12.04 -1.99 -1.50
C THR A 25 -11.64 -2.53 -2.87
N PHE A 26 -10.95 -3.68 -2.90
CA PHE A 26 -10.58 -4.33 -4.13
C PHE A 26 -11.75 -5.09 -4.75
N LYS A 27 -12.04 -4.81 -6.03
CA LYS A 27 -13.05 -5.58 -6.80
C LYS A 27 -12.69 -7.07 -6.95
N SER A 28 -11.41 -7.43 -6.87
CA SER A 28 -10.93 -8.80 -6.76
C SER A 28 -9.91 -8.90 -5.64
N LEU A 29 -9.88 -10.03 -4.92
CA LEU A 29 -8.87 -10.23 -3.89
C LEU A 29 -7.45 -10.06 -4.47
N PRO A 30 -6.56 -9.32 -3.77
CA PRO A 30 -5.15 -9.28 -4.14
C PRO A 30 -4.57 -10.70 -4.14
N ASP A 31 -3.52 -10.93 -4.95
CA ASP A 31 -2.81 -12.21 -4.96
C ASP A 31 -2.46 -12.63 -3.52
N HIS A 32 -2.77 -13.88 -3.17
CA HIS A 32 -2.49 -14.46 -1.86
C HIS A 32 -1.03 -14.26 -1.43
N LYS A 33 -0.09 -14.24 -2.39
CA LYS A 33 1.33 -13.95 -2.11
C LYS A 33 1.56 -12.55 -1.57
N ILE A 34 0.81 -11.55 -2.04
CA ILE A 34 0.90 -10.16 -1.58
C ILE A 34 0.37 -10.07 -0.14
N ILE A 35 -0.78 -10.68 0.12
CA ILE A 35 -1.38 -10.71 1.46
C ILE A 35 -0.41 -11.39 2.44
N MET A 36 0.14 -12.54 2.08
CA MET A 36 1.11 -13.26 2.92
C MET A 36 2.42 -12.48 3.11
N SER A 37 2.86 -11.71 2.12
CA SER A 37 4.02 -10.83 2.25
C SER A 37 3.76 -9.70 3.27
N LEU A 38 2.58 -9.08 3.23
CA LEU A 38 2.21 -8.04 4.19
C LEU A 38 2.14 -8.61 5.61
N LEU A 39 1.55 -9.79 5.79
CA LEU A 39 1.49 -10.47 7.09
C LEU A 39 2.87 -10.87 7.63
N LYS A 40 3.81 -11.22 6.74
CA LYS A 40 5.19 -11.58 7.11
C LYS A 40 6.10 -10.36 7.36
N THR A 41 5.63 -9.15 7.06
CA THR A 41 6.42 -7.94 7.21
C THR A 41 6.73 -7.70 8.68
N LYS A 42 8.02 -7.58 9.01
CA LYS A 42 8.46 -7.39 10.40
C LYS A 42 8.46 -5.92 10.76
N LYS A 43 8.27 -5.63 12.06
CA LYS A 43 8.50 -4.31 12.63
C LYS A 43 9.93 -4.23 13.20
N LEU A 44 10.57 -3.09 13.02
CA LEU A 44 11.83 -2.73 13.68
C LEU A 44 11.59 -2.48 15.18
N PRO A 45 12.64 -2.43 16.02
CA PRO A 45 12.51 -2.19 17.47
C PRO A 45 11.76 -0.89 17.81
N ASN A 46 11.83 0.11 16.93
CA ASN A 46 11.09 1.37 17.05
C ASN A 46 9.63 1.29 16.53
N LYS A 47 9.08 0.08 16.39
CA LYS A 47 7.74 -0.24 15.88
C LYS A 47 7.46 0.13 14.42
N ARG A 48 8.45 0.64 13.68
CA ARG A 48 8.31 0.99 12.26
C ARG A 48 8.39 -0.24 11.36
N VAL A 49 7.84 -0.14 10.15
CA VAL A 49 7.91 -1.22 9.15
C VAL A 49 9.36 -1.47 8.73
N ASN A 50 9.80 -2.73 8.71
CA ASN A 50 11.09 -3.11 8.16
C ASN A 50 11.00 -3.26 6.63
N PHE A 51 11.62 -2.33 5.91
CA PHE A 51 11.54 -2.23 4.45
C PHE A 51 12.10 -3.45 3.72
N ILE A 52 13.14 -4.07 4.29
CA ILE A 52 13.81 -5.23 3.70
C ILE A 52 12.87 -6.45 3.68
N THR A 53 11.91 -6.50 4.61
CA THR A 53 10.97 -7.63 4.72
C THR A 53 9.74 -7.49 3.85
N VAL A 54 9.55 -6.33 3.19
CA VAL A 54 8.43 -6.09 2.27
C VAL A 54 8.82 -6.60 0.89
N ASP A 55 7.98 -7.46 0.31
CA ASP A 55 8.18 -7.99 -1.05
C ASP A 55 7.99 -6.90 -2.11
N GLU A 56 8.70 -7.04 -3.23
CA GLU A 56 8.66 -6.05 -4.32
C GLU A 56 7.26 -5.94 -4.95
N ARG A 57 6.51 -7.05 -5.03
CA ARG A 57 5.15 -7.02 -5.59
C ARG A 57 4.21 -6.22 -4.71
N SER A 58 4.30 -6.43 -3.39
CA SER A 58 3.54 -5.67 -2.39
C SER A 58 3.89 -4.17 -2.46
N ARG A 59 5.18 -3.85 -2.63
CA ARG A 59 5.68 -2.49 -2.81
C ARG A 59 5.14 -1.83 -4.09
N SER A 60 5.17 -2.54 -5.22
CA SER A 60 4.65 -2.05 -6.50
C SER A 60 3.14 -1.81 -6.47
N LEU A 61 2.38 -2.70 -5.80
CA LEU A 61 0.95 -2.52 -5.62
C LEU A 61 0.65 -1.32 -4.73
N ALA A 62 1.34 -1.19 -3.60
CA ALA A 62 1.19 -0.06 -2.67
C ALA A 62 1.46 1.29 -3.37
N ASN A 63 2.53 1.36 -4.18
CA ASN A 63 2.85 2.56 -4.95
C ASN A 63 1.76 2.89 -5.98
N SER A 64 1.21 1.88 -6.64
CA SER A 64 0.09 2.08 -7.57
C SER A 64 -1.14 2.62 -6.84
N LEU A 65 -1.54 2.02 -5.73
CA LEU A 65 -2.69 2.48 -4.92
C LEU A 65 -2.53 3.89 -4.40
N ALA A 66 -1.36 4.22 -3.85
CA ALA A 66 -1.11 5.55 -3.32
C ALA A 66 -1.18 6.65 -4.40
N ASN A 67 -0.93 6.32 -5.66
CA ASN A 67 -1.14 7.24 -6.78
C ASN A 67 -2.63 7.50 -7.06
N PHE A 68 -3.49 6.50 -6.87
CA PHE A 68 -4.95 6.64 -7.01
C PHE A 68 -5.64 7.23 -5.77
N ASP A 69 -4.99 7.24 -4.60
CA ASP A 69 -5.48 7.87 -3.37
C ASP A 69 -5.42 9.42 -3.41
N ARG A 70 -4.76 9.98 -4.43
CA ARG A 70 -4.56 11.43 -4.54
C ARG A 70 -5.87 12.17 -4.88
N PRO A 71 -6.04 13.42 -4.41
CA PRO A 71 -7.27 14.18 -4.60
C PRO A 71 -7.67 14.35 -6.07
N GLU A 72 -6.69 14.44 -6.98
CA GLU A 72 -6.92 14.57 -8.42
C GLU A 72 -7.71 13.36 -8.99
N PHE A 73 -7.53 12.18 -8.40
CA PHE A 73 -8.23 10.94 -8.80
C PHE A 73 -9.46 10.62 -7.93
N LYS A 74 -9.60 11.24 -6.76
CA LYS A 74 -10.80 11.10 -5.92
C LYS A 74 -11.98 11.89 -6.47
N ASN A 75 -11.73 13.12 -6.94
CA ASN A 75 -12.76 14.01 -7.48
C ASN A 75 -13.49 13.45 -8.71
N SER A 76 -12.90 12.50 -9.45
CA SER A 76 -13.56 11.87 -10.60
C SER A 76 -14.59 10.79 -10.22
N ARG A 77 -14.61 10.34 -8.95
CA ARG A 77 -15.60 9.35 -8.47
C ARG A 77 -16.90 9.99 -7.98
N ASP A 78 -16.84 11.23 -7.50
CA ASP A 78 -17.99 11.98 -6.98
C ASP A 78 -18.74 12.79 -8.06
N ALA A 79 -18.30 12.71 -9.32
CA ALA A 79 -18.91 13.39 -10.47
C ALA A 79 -19.96 12.53 -11.21
N ARG A 80 -20.57 11.54 -10.55
CA ARG A 80 -21.63 10.69 -11.11
C ARG A 80 -22.88 10.67 -10.24
#